data_AF-A0A392VQJ4-F1
#
_entry.id   AF-A0A392VQJ4-F1
#
_cell.length_a   1.000
_cell.length_b   1.000
_cell.length_c   1.000
_cell.angle_alpha   90.00
_cell.angle_beta   90.00
_cell.angle_gamma   90.00
#
_symmetry.space_group_name_H-M   'P 1'
#
loop_
_entity.id
_entity.type
_entity.pdbx_description
1 polymer ?
#
loop_
_entity_poly.entity_id
_entity_poly.type
_entity_poly.pdbx_seq_one_letter_code
_entity_poly.pdbx_strand_id
1 'polypeptide(L)' 'MYWEAFKAMQLSNKQLQLYIGTLVGFSGEQVEVMGYTTLLTTFGEKENAKTIK' A
#
# COMPACT_ATOMS: atom_id res chain seq x y z
N MET A 1 -3.86 1.70 -10.84
CA MET A 1 -4.03 0.36 -10.23
C MET A 1 -4.02 0.42 -8.70
N TYR A 2 -2.94 0.81 -8.04
CA TYR A 2 -2.88 0.85 -6.56
C TYR A 2 -3.79 1.88 -5.89
N TRP A 3 -4.02 3.05 -6.51
CA TRP A 3 -4.95 4.05 -5.98
C TRP A 3 -6.40 3.57 -5.93
N GLU A 4 -6.85 2.87 -6.97
CA GLU A 4 -8.20 2.28 -7.00
C GLU A 4 -8.34 1.18 -5.95
N ALA A 5 -7.30 0.37 -5.72
CA ALA A 5 -7.28 -0.61 -4.65
C ALA A 5 -7.35 0.04 -3.25
N PHE A 6 -6.60 1.11 -3.02
CA PHE A 6 -6.67 1.89 -1.77
C PHE A 6 -8.09 2.40 -1.50
N LYS A 7 -8.76 2.97 -2.52
CA LYS A 7 -10.16 3.41 -2.42
C LYS A 7 -11.12 2.26 -2.14
N ALA A 8 -10.94 1.11 -2.80
CA ALA A 8 -11.78 -0.07 -2.60
C ALA A 8 -11.64 -0.67 -1.19
N MET A 9 -10.46 -0.55 -0.57
CA MET A 9 -10.22 -0.92 0.83
C MET A 9 -10.83 0.06 1.84
N GLN A 10 -11.44 1.16 1.38
CA GLN A 10 -12.07 2.20 2.22
C GLN A 10 -11.11 2.82 3.25
N LEU A 11 -9.83 2.88 2.91
CA LEU A 11 -8.81 3.49 3.75
C LEU A 11 -8.95 5.01 3.74
N SER A 12 -8.67 5.63 4.87
CA SER A 12 -8.75 7.09 5.00
C SER A 12 -7.50 7.72 4.38
N ASN A 13 -7.68 8.79 3.59
CA ASN A 13 -6.56 9.59 3.09
C ASN A 13 -5.67 10.14 4.22
N LYS A 14 -6.20 10.26 5.46
CA LYS A 14 -5.42 10.67 6.63
C LYS A 14 -4.37 9.64 7.05
N GLN A 15 -4.50 8.39 6.61
CA GLN A 15 -3.54 7.31 6.87
C GLN A 15 -2.39 7.31 5.86
N LEU A 16 -2.52 8.04 4.74
CA LEU A 16 -1.41 8.21 3.80
C LEU A 16 -0.34 9.09 4.44
N GLN A 17 0.85 8.52 4.53
CA GLN A 17 2.06 9.23 4.91
C GLN A 17 2.66 9.87 3.66
N LEU A 18 3.16 11.10 3.83
CA LEU A 18 3.84 11.83 2.76
C LEU A 18 5.09 11.05 2.34
N TYR A 19 5.23 10.83 1.05
CA TYR A 19 6.48 10.36 0.45
C TYR A 19 7.15 11.51 -0.28
N ILE A 20 8.38 11.84 0.10
CA ILE A 20 9.16 12.89 -0.56
C ILE A 20 10.11 12.22 -1.55
N GLY A 21 9.70 12.17 -2.82
CA GLY A 21 10.48 11.58 -3.91
C GLY A 21 9.60 10.87 -4.94
N THR A 22 10.25 10.16 -5.85
CA THR A 22 9.60 9.35 -6.89
C THR A 22 9.87 7.87 -6.65
N LEU A 23 8.88 7.01 -6.91
CA LEU A 23 9.14 5.58 -6.99
C LEU A 23 9.80 5.28 -8.34
N VAL A 24 10.90 4.54 -8.28
CA VAL A 24 11.63 4.08 -9.47
C VAL A 24 11.28 2.62 -9.70
N GLY A 25 10.69 2.32 -10.85
CA GLY A 25 10.39 0.97 -11.25
C GLY A 25 11.60 0.24 -11.85
N PHE A 26 11.43 -1.05 -12.11
CA PHE A 26 12.53 -1.93 -12.50
C PHE A 26 13.15 -1.60 -13.87
N SER A 27 12.42 -0.91 -14.75
CA SER A 27 12.93 -0.45 -16.05
C SER A 27 13.44 0.99 -15.99
N GLY A 28 13.55 1.58 -14.80
CA GLY A 28 14.00 2.97 -14.59
C GLY A 28 12.89 4.01 -14.71
N GLU A 29 11.63 3.60 -14.89
CA GLU A 29 10.48 4.51 -14.88
C GLU A 29 10.35 5.21 -13.53
N GLN A 30 10.09 6.51 -13.53
CA GLN A 30 9.87 7.28 -12.31
C GLN A 30 8.42 7.74 -12.24
N VAL A 31 7.79 7.55 -11.10
CA VAL A 31 6.41 8.00 -10.87
C VAL A 31 6.31 8.77 -9.56
N GLU A 32 5.61 9.90 -9.61
CA GLU A 32 5.16 10.59 -8.42
C GLU A 32 4.09 9.76 -7.72
N VAL A 33 4.12 9.77 -6.39
CA VAL A 33 3.15 9.06 -5.56
C VAL A 33 2.46 10.04 -4.64
N MET A 34 1.18 9.78 -4.38
CA MET A 34 0.40 10.61 -3.46
C MET A 34 0.76 10.38 -1.98
N GLY A 35 1.49 9.30 -1.70
CA GLY A 35 1.87 8.87 -0.36
C GLY A 35 1.91 7.35 -0.26
N TYR A 36 2.17 6.85 0.94
CA TYR A 36 2.16 5.42 1.23
C TYR A 36 1.43 5.14 2.55
N THR A 37 0.99 3.91 2.73
CA THR A 37 0.48 3.42 4.01
C THR A 37 0.98 2.00 4.23
N THR A 38 1.19 1.62 5.48
CA THR A 38 1.48 0.23 5.86
C THR A 38 0.18 -0.48 6.18
N LEU A 39 0.02 -1.70 5.68
CA LEU A 39 -1.15 -2.53 5.93
C LEU A 39 -0.73 -3.79 6.68
N LEU A 40 -1.33 -4.04 7.84
CA LEU A 40 -1.26 -5.36 8.45
C LEU A 40 -2.19 -6.30 7.70
N THR A 41 -1.63 -7.34 7.11
CA THR A 41 -2.39 -8.29 6.30
C THR A 41 -2.34 -9.66 6.95
N THR A 42 -3.50 -10.25 7.21
CA THR A 42 -3.63 -11.63 7.67
C THR A 42 -3.86 -12.55 6.49
N PHE A 43 -3.01 -13.56 6.34
CA PHE A 43 -3.11 -14.59 5.30
C PHE A 43 -3.52 -15.92 5.89
N GLY A 44 -4.27 -16.73 5.12
CA GLY A 44 -4.76 -18.03 5.56
C GLY A 44 -6.05 -17.94 6.39
N GLU A 45 -6.55 -19.10 6.80
CA GLU A 45 -7.82 -19.22 7.54
C GLU A 45 -7.63 -20.02 8.84
N LYS A 46 -8.44 -19.70 9.85
CA LYS A 46 -8.50 -20.39 11.15
C LYS A 46 -7.11 -20.54 11.77
N GLU A 47 -6.69 -21.78 12.02
CA GLU A 47 -5.46 -22.17 12.72
C GLU A 47 -4.19 -21.88 11.90
N ASN A 48 -4.34 -21.70 10.58
CA ASN A 48 -3.25 -21.36 9.67
C ASN A 48 -3.15 -19.85 9.40
N ALA A 49 -4.00 -19.03 10.04
CA ALA A 49 -3.99 -17.59 9.85
C ALA A 49 -2.68 -16.98 10.39
N LYS A 50 -2.01 -16.14 9.59
CA LYS A 50 -0.79 -15.42 9.98
C LYS A 50 -0.87 -13.97 9.56
N THR A 51 -0.66 -13.06 10.51
CA THR A 51 -0.57 -11.62 10.24
C THR A 51 0.87 -11.23 9.97
N ILE A 52 1.10 -10.51 8.87
CA ILE A 52 2.37 -9.86 8.57
C ILE A 52 2.17 -8.34 8.55
N LYS A 53 3.23 -7.63 8.90
CA LYS A 53 3.31 -6.17 8.90
C LYS A 53 4.12 -5.68 7.70
#